data_AF-D7KMT5-F1
#
_entry.id   AF-D7KMT5-F1
#
_cell.length_a   1.000
_cell.length_b   1.000
_cell.length_c   1.000
_cell.angle_alpha   90.00
_cell.angle_beta   90.00
_cell.angle_gamma   90.00
#
_symmetry.space_group_name_H-M   'P 1'
#
loop_
_entity.id
_entity.type
_entity.pdbx_description
1 polymer ?
#
loop_
_entity_poly.entity_id
_entity_poly.type
_entity_poly.pdbx_seq_one_letter_code
_entity_poly.pdbx_strand_id
1 'polypeptide(L)'
;AVCQFWLIQNAHDPSKLMAETPCKLLRYLVSDNNNIDADAEVEVMKMCMPLLSPASGAGELIAKLDLNDPSAVRKVEPFHGGFPRLGLPTAISGKVHQRCAATLNVARMILADYEDKVDEVVQDLLNCLDSPELPFLQWQECFAVLATRLPKNLRNMAHVSSCDEKERGALARLIEPLMSLAKSYEGGRESHARVIVHSLFEEYLSVEELFNDNMLADVIERMRQQYKKDLLKIVDIVLSHQGIINKNKLVLRHLEQNKREGLVSMISKALTKPFL
;
A
#
# COMPACT_ATOMS: atom_id res chain seq x y z
N ALA A 1 9.91 6.74 -31.72
CA ALA A 1 8.76 6.61 -30.81
C ALA A 1 7.80 7.74 -31.11
N VAL A 2 6.57 7.45 -31.53
CA VAL A 2 5.55 8.48 -31.72
C VAL A 2 4.97 8.77 -30.33
N CYS A 3 5.15 9.99 -29.82
CA CYS A 3 4.46 10.41 -28.61
C CYS A 3 2.96 10.42 -28.91
N GLN A 4 2.23 9.45 -28.36
CA GLN A 4 0.77 9.48 -28.35
C GLN A 4 0.35 10.39 -27.19
N PHE A 5 -0.43 11.41 -27.52
CA PHE A 5 -1.04 12.31 -26.55
C PHE A 5 -2.47 11.87 -26.29
N TRP A 6 -2.83 11.72 -25.02
CA TRP A 6 -4.18 11.40 -24.58
C TRP A 6 -4.67 12.54 -23.69
N LEU A 7 -5.93 12.93 -23.88
CA LEU A 7 -6.56 14.00 -23.11
C LEU A 7 -7.68 13.39 -22.27
N ILE A 8 -7.51 13.43 -20.94
CA ILE A 8 -8.51 12.97 -19.99
C ILE A 8 -9.41 14.18 -19.69
N GLN A 9 -10.65 14.14 -20.19
CA GLN A 9 -11.62 15.21 -20.01
C GLN A 9 -12.59 14.88 -18.88
N ASN A 10 -12.94 15.89 -18.08
CA ASN A 10 -14.09 15.80 -17.19
C ASN A 10 -15.38 15.84 -18.02
N ALA A 11 -16.38 15.07 -17.60
CA ALA A 11 -17.70 15.16 -18.20
C ALA A 11 -18.31 16.53 -17.86
N HIS A 12 -18.52 17.36 -18.88
CA HIS A 12 -19.18 18.65 -18.74
C HIS A 12 -20.58 18.58 -19.36
N ASP A 13 -21.60 18.86 -18.56
CA ASP A 13 -22.96 19.05 -19.02
C ASP A 13 -23.26 20.56 -19.06
N PRO A 14 -23.27 21.22 -20.24
CA PRO A 14 -23.48 22.66 -20.33
C PRO A 14 -24.89 23.10 -19.92
N SER A 15 -25.85 22.17 -19.81
CA SER A 15 -27.18 22.46 -19.23
C SER A 15 -27.16 22.60 -17.71
N LYS A 16 -26.02 22.38 -17.05
CA LYS A 16 -25.91 22.42 -15.58
C LYS A 16 -24.90 23.48 -15.17
N LEU A 17 -25.35 24.45 -14.39
CA LEU A 17 -24.47 25.39 -13.72
C LEU A 17 -24.04 24.78 -12.39
N MET A 18 -22.75 24.50 -12.26
CA MET A 18 -22.18 23.80 -11.10
C MET A 18 -21.23 24.72 -10.33
N ALA A 19 -21.35 24.74 -9.00
CA ALA A 19 -20.38 25.41 -8.15
C ALA A 19 -19.04 24.67 -8.18
N GLU A 20 -17.91 25.38 -8.23
CA GLU A 20 -16.58 24.74 -8.10
C GLU A 20 -16.23 24.38 -6.65
N THR A 21 -16.82 25.08 -5.68
CA THR A 21 -16.56 24.92 -4.24
C THR A 21 -17.87 24.87 -3.45
N PRO A 22 -17.90 24.20 -2.27
CA PRO A 22 -19.05 24.27 -1.38
C PRO A 22 -19.36 25.73 -1.03
N CYS A 23 -20.57 26.17 -1.35
CA CYS A 23 -20.96 27.57 -1.23
C CYS A 23 -22.40 27.68 -0.76
N LYS A 24 -22.73 28.79 -0.10
CA LYS A 24 -24.12 29.11 0.22
C LYS A 24 -24.65 30.04 -0.87
N LEU A 25 -25.71 29.62 -1.56
CA LEU A 25 -26.40 30.48 -2.51
C LEU A 25 -27.01 31.68 -1.77
N LEU A 26 -26.65 32.90 -2.19
CA LEU A 26 -27.19 34.13 -1.61
C LEU A 26 -28.40 34.62 -2.40
N ARG A 27 -28.25 34.77 -3.72
CA ARG A 27 -29.32 35.18 -4.62
C ARG A 27 -29.02 34.76 -6.05
N TYR A 28 -30.09 34.63 -6.84
CA TYR A 28 -29.97 34.63 -8.30
C TYR A 28 -29.91 36.08 -8.79
N LEU A 29 -29.00 36.35 -9.74
CA LEU A 29 -28.87 37.68 -10.36
C LEU A 29 -29.87 37.88 -11.50
N VAL A 30 -30.47 36.78 -11.97
CA VAL A 30 -31.38 36.75 -13.11
C VAL A 30 -32.66 36.01 -12.71
N SER A 31 -33.80 36.54 -13.15
CA SER A 31 -35.12 35.91 -12.97
C SER A 31 -35.31 34.74 -13.93
N ASP A 32 -36.15 33.77 -13.55
CA ASP A 32 -36.47 32.61 -14.38
C ASP A 32 -36.83 33.00 -15.82
N ASN A 33 -36.30 32.25 -16.81
CA ASN A 33 -36.53 32.36 -18.26
C ASN A 33 -35.88 33.55 -19.00
N ASN A 34 -34.86 34.21 -18.43
CA ASN A 34 -34.07 35.22 -19.14
C ASN A 34 -32.75 34.66 -19.72
N ASN A 35 -32.22 35.30 -20.76
CA ASN A 35 -30.95 34.93 -21.42
C ASN A 35 -29.75 35.44 -20.60
N ILE A 36 -28.68 34.64 -20.42
CA ILE A 36 -27.76 34.80 -19.28
C ILE A 36 -26.29 35.01 -19.70
N ASP A 37 -25.59 35.94 -19.01
CA ASP A 37 -24.12 36.17 -19.01
C ASP A 37 -23.50 36.10 -17.57
N ALA A 38 -24.31 36.17 -16.50
CA ALA A 38 -23.91 36.02 -15.09
C ALA A 38 -25.11 35.60 -14.22
N ASP A 39 -24.97 34.54 -13.40
CA ASP A 39 -26.16 33.72 -13.08
C ASP A 39 -26.55 33.76 -11.59
N ALA A 40 -25.56 33.80 -10.67
CA ALA A 40 -25.84 33.76 -9.22
C ALA A 40 -24.73 34.41 -8.38
N GLU A 41 -25.07 34.91 -7.20
CA GLU A 41 -24.11 35.26 -6.16
C GLU A 41 -24.08 34.17 -5.09
N VAL A 42 -22.88 33.74 -4.74
CA VAL A 42 -22.66 32.75 -3.71
C VAL A 42 -21.71 33.28 -2.64
N GLU A 43 -21.88 32.77 -1.42
CA GLU A 43 -20.99 33.02 -0.30
C GLU A 43 -20.00 31.86 -0.17
N VAL A 44 -18.71 32.15 -0.34
CA VAL A 44 -17.60 31.22 -0.12
C VAL A 44 -16.67 31.85 0.90
N MET A 45 -16.42 31.14 2.01
CA MET A 45 -15.55 31.65 3.09
C MET A 45 -15.92 33.06 3.57
N LYS A 46 -17.24 33.36 3.69
CA LYS A 46 -17.79 34.69 4.05
C LYS A 46 -17.53 35.81 3.05
N MET A 47 -17.07 35.46 1.85
CA MET A 47 -16.90 36.38 0.73
C MET A 47 -17.99 36.13 -0.31
N CYS A 48 -18.64 37.19 -0.76
CA CYS A 48 -19.59 37.12 -1.86
C CYS A 48 -18.82 37.07 -3.19
N MET A 49 -19.13 36.09 -4.03
CA MET A 49 -18.52 35.92 -5.35
C MET A 49 -19.62 35.69 -6.40
N PRO A 50 -19.55 36.35 -7.57
CA PRO A 50 -20.43 36.04 -8.68
C PRO A 50 -20.00 34.72 -9.35
N LEU A 51 -20.97 33.89 -9.67
CA LEU A 51 -20.80 32.72 -10.53
C LEU A 51 -21.16 33.07 -11.96
N LEU A 52 -20.18 32.90 -12.84
CA LEU A 52 -20.29 33.18 -14.27
C LEU A 52 -20.43 31.86 -15.04
N SER A 53 -21.39 31.81 -15.95
CA SER A 53 -21.51 30.72 -16.92
C SER A 53 -20.43 30.84 -18.00
N PRO A 54 -19.84 29.73 -18.51
CA PRO A 54 -20.09 28.34 -18.14
C PRO A 54 -19.25 27.93 -16.92
N ALA A 55 -19.89 27.80 -15.75
CA ALA A 55 -19.23 27.26 -14.56
C ALA A 55 -19.25 25.73 -14.63
N SER A 56 -18.13 25.15 -15.06
CA SER A 56 -17.90 23.70 -15.07
C SER A 56 -17.27 23.23 -13.77
N GLY A 57 -17.98 23.38 -12.65
CA GLY A 57 -17.54 22.86 -11.36
C GLY A 57 -17.87 21.38 -11.16
N ALA A 58 -17.05 20.69 -10.35
CA ALA A 58 -17.34 19.35 -9.86
C ALA A 58 -18.17 19.34 -8.55
N GLY A 59 -18.74 20.49 -8.16
CA GLY A 59 -19.44 20.69 -6.89
C GLY A 59 -20.96 20.55 -6.97
N GLU A 60 -21.70 21.48 -6.36
CA GLU A 60 -23.15 21.40 -6.20
C GLU A 60 -23.91 21.99 -7.39
N LEU A 61 -25.04 21.37 -7.77
CA LEU A 61 -25.91 21.86 -8.83
C LEU A 61 -26.67 23.10 -8.35
N ILE A 62 -26.43 24.25 -9.00
CA ILE A 62 -27.08 25.51 -8.66
C ILE A 62 -28.32 25.72 -9.51
N ALA A 63 -28.17 25.57 -10.83
CA ALA A 63 -29.26 25.82 -11.78
C ALA A 63 -29.18 24.88 -12.98
N LYS A 64 -30.34 24.62 -13.59
CA LYS A 64 -30.44 23.99 -14.91
C LYS A 64 -30.71 25.07 -15.93
N LEU A 65 -29.96 25.02 -17.03
CA LEU A 65 -30.02 25.97 -18.12
C LEU A 65 -30.65 25.32 -19.35
N ASP A 66 -31.62 26.00 -19.95
CA ASP A 66 -32.14 25.63 -21.26
C ASP A 66 -31.15 26.10 -22.32
N LEU A 67 -30.59 25.14 -23.05
CA LEU A 67 -29.62 25.42 -24.10
C LEU A 67 -30.34 25.82 -25.38
N ASN A 68 -29.87 26.89 -26.02
CA ASN A 68 -30.39 27.35 -27.30
C ASN A 68 -30.26 26.28 -28.41
N ASP A 69 -29.20 25.46 -28.37
CA ASP A 69 -29.03 24.30 -29.25
C ASP A 69 -28.63 23.06 -28.44
N PRO A 70 -29.59 22.23 -28.02
CA PRO A 70 -29.31 20.99 -27.28
C PRO A 70 -28.64 19.91 -28.14
N SER A 71 -28.66 20.03 -29.48
CA SER A 71 -28.06 19.05 -30.39
C SER A 71 -26.54 19.18 -30.47
N ALA A 72 -26.01 20.37 -30.15
CA ALA A 72 -24.56 20.62 -30.07
C ALA A 72 -23.91 19.97 -28.84
N VAL A 73 -24.69 19.47 -27.88
CA VAL A 73 -24.17 18.83 -26.67
C VAL A 73 -23.77 17.40 -26.96
N ARG A 74 -22.46 17.16 -26.99
CA ARG A 74 -21.92 15.81 -27.11
C ARG A 74 -21.99 15.09 -25.75
N LYS A 75 -23.02 14.26 -25.57
CA LYS A 75 -23.15 13.41 -24.37
C LYS A 75 -22.09 12.31 -24.40
N VAL A 76 -21.39 12.15 -23.28
CA VAL A 76 -20.45 11.05 -23.08
C VAL A 76 -21.26 9.78 -22.84
N GLU A 77 -21.02 8.73 -23.63
CA GLU A 77 -21.60 7.41 -23.38
C GLU A 77 -20.75 6.62 -22.38
N PRO A 78 -21.36 6.00 -21.35
CA PRO A 78 -20.62 5.13 -20.45
C PRO A 78 -19.95 3.99 -21.21
N PHE A 79 -18.75 3.60 -20.78
CA PHE A 79 -18.13 2.39 -21.30
C PHE A 79 -18.84 1.17 -20.69
N HIS A 80 -19.46 0.35 -21.56
CA HIS A 80 -20.19 -0.85 -21.14
C HIS A 80 -19.38 -2.15 -21.33
N GLY A 81 -18.17 -2.05 -21.86
CA GLY A 81 -17.28 -3.21 -22.01
C GLY A 81 -16.66 -3.64 -20.69
N GLY A 82 -16.07 -4.83 -20.69
CA GLY A 82 -15.13 -5.25 -19.65
C GLY A 82 -13.71 -4.88 -20.06
N PHE A 83 -12.85 -4.64 -19.07
CA PHE A 83 -11.41 -4.66 -19.33
C PHE A 83 -10.98 -6.09 -19.71
N PRO A 84 -10.03 -6.25 -20.66
CA PRO A 84 -9.44 -7.56 -20.88
C PRO A 84 -8.83 -8.06 -19.57
N ARG A 85 -8.81 -9.38 -19.36
CA ARG A 85 -8.13 -9.97 -18.21
C ARG A 85 -6.63 -9.71 -18.35
N LEU A 86 -6.17 -8.61 -17.77
CA LEU A 86 -4.76 -8.35 -17.54
C LEU A 86 -4.33 -9.38 -16.49
N GLY A 87 -3.28 -10.15 -16.79
CA GLY A 87 -2.70 -11.09 -15.83
C GLY A 87 -2.17 -10.35 -14.60
N LEU A 88 -1.62 -11.10 -13.65
CA LEU A 88 -0.95 -10.48 -12.49
C LEU A 88 0.14 -9.51 -12.99
N PRO A 89 0.23 -8.28 -12.41
CA PRO A 89 1.23 -7.28 -12.82
C PRO A 89 2.67 -7.81 -12.77
N THR A 90 2.91 -8.74 -11.84
CA THR A 90 4.15 -9.50 -11.72
C THR A 90 3.85 -10.96 -11.99
N ALA A 91 4.63 -11.59 -12.86
CA ALA A 91 4.56 -13.04 -13.09
C ALA A 91 5.08 -13.78 -11.84
N ILE A 92 4.22 -14.00 -10.85
CA ILE A 92 4.52 -14.86 -9.71
C ILE A 92 4.50 -16.30 -10.24
N SER A 93 5.66 -16.94 -10.36
CA SER A 93 5.66 -18.36 -10.70
C SER A 93 5.09 -19.15 -9.51
N GLY A 94 4.35 -20.23 -9.77
CA GLY A 94 3.66 -21.01 -8.73
C GLY A 94 4.57 -21.72 -7.73
N LYS A 95 5.88 -21.45 -7.73
CA LYS A 95 6.84 -22.02 -6.78
C LYS A 95 6.67 -21.41 -5.41
N VAL A 96 6.82 -22.24 -4.37
CA VAL A 96 6.47 -21.86 -2.98
C VAL A 96 7.27 -20.67 -2.43
N HIS A 97 8.56 -20.53 -2.74
CA HIS A 97 9.37 -19.38 -2.29
C HIS A 97 8.89 -18.04 -2.85
N GLN A 98 8.49 -18.00 -4.13
CA GLN A 98 7.97 -16.79 -4.77
C GLN A 98 6.58 -16.46 -4.26
N ARG A 99 5.72 -17.47 -4.08
CA ARG A 99 4.43 -17.30 -3.42
C ARG A 99 4.60 -16.80 -1.99
N CYS A 100 5.52 -17.38 -1.21
CA CYS A 100 5.83 -16.96 0.16
C CYS A 100 6.26 -15.49 0.21
N ALA A 101 7.17 -15.08 -0.67
CA ALA A 101 7.65 -13.69 -0.75
C ALA A 101 6.51 -12.73 -1.14
N ALA A 102 5.68 -13.12 -2.12
CA ALA A 102 4.52 -12.33 -2.54
C ALA A 102 3.48 -12.20 -1.42
N THR A 103 3.09 -13.30 -0.79
CA THR A 103 2.10 -13.30 0.29
C THR A 103 2.61 -12.54 1.52
N LEU A 104 3.90 -12.65 1.85
CA LEU A 104 4.51 -11.83 2.91
C LEU A 104 4.47 -10.34 2.57
N ASN A 105 4.73 -9.97 1.31
CA ASN A 105 4.60 -8.59 0.87
C ASN A 105 3.16 -8.09 0.96
N VAL A 106 2.17 -8.90 0.57
CA VAL A 106 0.75 -8.57 0.73
C VAL A 106 0.40 -8.40 2.22
N ALA A 107 0.90 -9.26 3.11
CA ALA A 107 0.70 -9.10 4.55
C ALA A 107 1.25 -7.75 5.06
N ARG A 108 2.43 -7.32 4.59
CA ARG A 108 2.99 -5.99 4.88
C ARG A 108 2.18 -4.84 4.28
N MET A 109 1.63 -5.02 3.09
CA MET A 109 0.73 -4.04 2.49
C MET A 109 -0.55 -3.89 3.31
N ILE A 110 -1.12 -4.98 3.83
CA ILE A 110 -2.25 -4.91 4.77
C ILE A 110 -1.84 -4.16 6.05
N LEU A 111 -0.61 -4.37 6.55
CA LEU A 111 -0.08 -3.59 7.67
C LEU A 111 0.06 -2.10 7.34
N ALA A 112 0.18 -1.73 6.07
CA ALA A 112 0.26 -0.35 5.57
C ALA A 112 -1.09 0.20 5.07
N ASP A 113 -2.22 -0.40 5.46
CA ASP A 113 -3.60 0.02 5.11
C ASP A 113 -4.03 -0.24 3.66
N TYR A 114 -3.40 -1.18 2.97
CA TYR A 114 -3.91 -1.65 1.68
C TYR A 114 -4.94 -2.78 1.88
N GLU A 115 -6.07 -2.68 1.18
CA GLU A 115 -7.14 -3.68 1.24
C GLU A 115 -6.74 -4.97 0.53
N ASP A 116 -6.85 -6.10 1.24
CA ASP A 116 -6.73 -7.44 0.66
C ASP A 116 -7.51 -8.46 1.53
N LYS A 117 -7.67 -9.68 1.02
CA LYS A 117 -8.38 -10.76 1.69
C LYS A 117 -7.50 -11.43 2.75
N VAL A 118 -7.53 -10.84 3.94
CA VAL A 118 -6.75 -11.29 5.11
C VAL A 118 -6.76 -12.82 5.31
N ASP A 119 -7.91 -13.47 5.22
CA ASP A 119 -8.03 -14.91 5.45
C ASP A 119 -7.24 -15.77 4.44
N GLU A 120 -7.30 -15.40 3.15
CA GLU A 120 -6.55 -16.06 2.09
C GLU A 120 -5.04 -15.83 2.28
N VAL A 121 -4.64 -14.60 2.63
CA VAL A 121 -3.24 -14.21 2.85
C VAL A 121 -2.61 -14.98 4.02
N VAL A 122 -3.29 -15.07 5.17
CA VAL A 122 -2.78 -15.83 6.33
C VAL A 122 -2.63 -17.31 5.97
N GLN A 123 -3.64 -17.89 5.33
CA GLN A 123 -3.62 -19.31 4.98
C GLN A 123 -2.50 -19.62 3.97
N ASP A 124 -2.34 -18.79 2.94
CA ASP A 124 -1.30 -18.95 1.93
C ASP A 124 0.10 -18.79 2.52
N LEU A 125 0.30 -17.85 3.45
CA LEU A 125 1.59 -17.64 4.10
C LEU A 125 1.97 -18.88 4.91
N LEU A 126 1.07 -19.38 5.75
CA LEU A 126 1.32 -20.57 6.56
C LEU A 126 1.57 -21.81 5.71
N ASN A 127 0.75 -22.04 4.68
CA ASN A 127 0.97 -23.12 3.71
C ASN A 127 2.35 -23.04 3.03
N CYS A 128 2.87 -21.83 2.80
CA CYS A 128 4.21 -21.65 2.25
C CYS A 128 5.30 -21.97 3.28
N LEU A 129 5.15 -21.48 4.52
CA LEU A 129 6.11 -21.67 5.62
C LEU A 129 6.22 -23.14 6.06
N ASP A 130 5.13 -23.90 5.96
CA ASP A 130 5.10 -25.33 6.26
C ASP A 130 5.77 -26.20 5.18
N SER A 131 5.96 -25.66 3.97
CA SER A 131 6.53 -26.43 2.86
C SER A 131 8.00 -26.80 3.13
N PRO A 132 8.36 -28.09 3.04
CA PRO A 132 9.74 -28.53 3.21
C PRO A 132 10.65 -28.06 2.07
N GLU A 133 10.10 -27.68 0.92
CA GLU A 133 10.86 -27.21 -0.24
C GLU A 133 11.29 -25.74 -0.13
N LEU A 134 10.66 -24.96 0.76
CA LEU A 134 10.89 -23.53 0.89
C LEU A 134 12.37 -23.15 1.07
N PRO A 135 13.14 -23.76 2.00
CA PRO A 135 14.53 -23.37 2.23
C PRO A 135 15.41 -23.64 1.01
N PHE A 136 15.19 -24.79 0.35
CA PHE A 136 15.95 -25.18 -0.83
C PHE A 136 15.71 -24.23 -1.99
N LEU A 137 14.45 -23.86 -2.23
CA LEU A 137 14.11 -22.97 -3.33
C LEU A 137 14.55 -21.52 -3.08
N GLN A 138 14.44 -21.01 -1.84
CA GLN A 138 15.01 -19.72 -1.47
C GLN A 138 16.53 -19.69 -1.65
N TRP A 139 17.22 -20.77 -1.26
CA TRP A 139 18.65 -20.90 -1.50
C TRP A 139 18.97 -20.91 -2.99
N GLN A 140 18.22 -21.68 -3.78
CA GLN A 140 18.43 -21.76 -5.22
C GLN A 140 18.25 -20.41 -5.92
N GLU A 141 17.21 -19.64 -5.56
CA GLU A 141 16.98 -18.30 -6.10
C GLU A 141 18.11 -17.34 -5.73
N CYS A 142 18.48 -17.30 -4.45
CA CYS A 142 19.58 -16.47 -3.96
C CYS A 142 20.92 -16.86 -4.62
N PHE A 143 21.19 -18.15 -4.73
CA PHE A 143 22.41 -18.68 -5.34
C PHE A 143 22.45 -18.43 -6.85
N ALA A 144 21.34 -18.53 -7.58
CA ALA A 144 21.30 -18.31 -9.02
C ALA A 144 21.77 -16.91 -9.43
N VAL A 145 21.47 -15.89 -8.61
CA VAL A 145 21.93 -14.51 -8.80
C VAL A 145 23.44 -14.38 -8.60
N LEU A 146 24.02 -15.21 -7.72
CA LEU A 146 25.42 -15.14 -7.33
C LEU A 146 26.32 -16.11 -8.11
N ALA A 147 25.76 -17.17 -8.69
CA ALA A 147 26.48 -18.27 -9.31
C ALA A 147 27.45 -17.81 -10.41
N THR A 148 27.07 -16.78 -11.19
CA THR A 148 27.90 -16.22 -12.27
C THR A 148 29.02 -15.32 -11.74
N ARG A 149 28.93 -14.87 -10.49
CA ARG A 149 29.84 -13.92 -9.85
C ARG A 149 30.80 -14.60 -8.88
N LEU A 150 30.52 -15.85 -8.51
CA LEU A 150 31.35 -16.63 -7.59
C LEU A 150 32.64 -17.09 -8.30
N PRO A 151 33.82 -16.80 -7.72
CA PRO A 151 35.10 -17.32 -8.21
C PRO A 151 35.08 -18.84 -8.39
N LYS A 152 35.55 -19.35 -9.54
CA LYS A 152 35.56 -20.79 -9.86
C LYS A 152 36.37 -21.62 -8.85
N ASN A 153 37.33 -20.98 -8.18
CA ASN A 153 38.22 -21.54 -7.16
C ASN A 153 37.57 -21.67 -5.76
N LEU A 154 36.39 -21.10 -5.49
CA LEU A 154 35.66 -21.29 -4.23
C LEU A 154 35.12 -22.70 -4.02
N ARG A 155 35.03 -23.49 -5.08
CA ARG A 155 34.65 -24.90 -5.00
C ARG A 155 35.66 -25.72 -4.21
N ASN A 156 36.89 -25.22 -4.07
CA ASN A 156 37.99 -25.85 -3.36
C ASN A 156 38.29 -25.02 -2.10
N MET A 157 37.84 -25.48 -0.93
CA MET A 157 38.04 -24.79 0.37
C MET A 157 39.51 -24.39 0.64
N ALA A 158 40.47 -25.09 0.02
CA ALA A 158 41.90 -24.82 0.16
C ALA A 158 42.38 -23.47 -0.43
N HIS A 159 41.63 -22.82 -1.33
CA HIS A 159 42.01 -21.50 -1.87
C HIS A 159 41.45 -20.32 -1.07
N VAL A 160 40.45 -20.55 -0.21
CA VAL A 160 39.86 -19.47 0.61
C VAL A 160 40.84 -18.98 1.67
N SER A 161 41.74 -19.84 2.14
CA SER A 161 42.79 -19.50 3.10
C SER A 161 43.98 -18.75 2.49
N SER A 162 44.11 -18.70 1.16
CA SER A 162 45.18 -18.00 0.45
C SER A 162 44.74 -16.68 -0.22
N CYS A 163 43.47 -16.29 -0.06
CA CYS A 163 42.94 -15.06 -0.65
C CYS A 163 43.42 -13.82 0.11
N ASP A 164 43.72 -12.77 -0.65
CA ASP A 164 44.13 -11.47 -0.09
C ASP A 164 43.01 -10.86 0.77
N GLU A 165 43.35 -10.08 1.81
CA GLU A 165 42.35 -9.52 2.74
C GLU A 165 41.24 -8.71 2.02
N LYS A 166 41.60 -8.02 0.93
CA LYS A 166 40.65 -7.26 0.09
C LYS A 166 39.69 -8.17 -0.68
N GLU A 167 40.19 -9.28 -1.23
CA GLU A 167 39.37 -10.26 -1.96
C GLU A 167 38.40 -10.97 -1.02
N ARG A 168 38.87 -11.30 0.19
CA ARG A 168 38.03 -11.89 1.24
C ARG A 168 36.89 -10.95 1.65
N GLY A 169 37.16 -9.64 1.77
CA GLY A 169 36.14 -8.64 2.08
C GLY A 169 35.14 -8.41 0.94
N ALA A 170 35.56 -8.49 -0.32
CA ALA A 170 34.66 -8.42 -1.47
C ALA A 170 33.79 -9.67 -1.59
N LEU A 171 34.38 -10.85 -1.35
CA LEU A 171 33.68 -12.12 -1.36
C LEU A 171 32.65 -12.22 -0.23
N ALA A 172 33.02 -11.81 0.98
CA ALA A 172 32.10 -11.80 2.13
C ALA A 172 30.82 -10.99 1.81
N ARG A 173 30.97 -9.80 1.21
CA ARG A 173 29.83 -8.99 0.76
C ARG A 173 29.02 -9.66 -0.35
N LEU A 174 29.67 -10.41 -1.24
CA LEU A 174 29.00 -11.13 -2.33
C LEU A 174 28.13 -12.28 -1.78
N ILE A 175 28.62 -13.02 -0.78
CA ILE A 175 27.91 -14.18 -0.21
C ILE A 175 26.99 -13.82 0.96
N GLU A 176 26.99 -12.57 1.42
CA GLU A 176 26.17 -12.09 2.55
C GLU A 176 24.68 -12.50 2.44
N PRO A 177 24.01 -12.40 1.27
CA PRO A 177 22.62 -12.85 1.15
C PRO A 177 22.43 -14.35 1.43
N LEU A 178 23.39 -15.20 1.05
CA LEU A 178 23.36 -16.65 1.33
C LEU A 178 23.63 -16.93 2.81
N MET A 179 24.58 -16.20 3.42
CA MET A 179 24.90 -16.33 4.84
C MET A 179 23.71 -15.90 5.71
N SER A 180 23.07 -14.78 5.35
CA SER A 180 21.85 -14.30 6.00
C SER A 180 20.71 -15.31 5.90
N LEU A 181 20.49 -15.87 4.70
CA LEU A 181 19.49 -16.93 4.50
C LEU A 181 19.81 -18.17 5.35
N ALA A 182 21.04 -18.67 5.33
CA ALA A 182 21.44 -19.82 6.14
C ALA A 182 21.23 -19.57 7.64
N LYS A 183 21.62 -18.38 8.13
CA LYS A 183 21.41 -17.97 9.52
C LYS A 183 19.93 -17.91 9.88
N SER A 184 19.08 -17.44 8.97
CA SER A 184 17.64 -17.38 9.20
C SER A 184 16.99 -18.76 9.42
N TYR A 185 17.67 -19.84 9.03
CA TYR A 185 17.25 -21.24 9.21
C TYR A 185 18.06 -22.02 10.26
N GLU A 186 18.94 -21.38 11.04
CA GLU A 186 19.81 -22.04 12.03
C GLU A 186 19.00 -22.84 13.08
N GLY A 187 17.83 -22.33 13.46
CA GLY A 187 16.88 -23.04 14.35
C GLY A 187 15.90 -23.98 13.64
N GLY A 188 16.14 -24.30 12.37
CA GLY A 188 15.23 -25.09 11.53
C GLY A 188 14.05 -24.28 10.96
N ARG A 189 13.22 -24.96 10.16
CA ARG A 189 12.09 -24.35 9.42
C ARG A 189 11.05 -23.69 10.33
N GLU A 190 10.72 -24.35 11.44
CA GLU A 190 9.74 -23.83 12.40
C GLU A 190 10.25 -22.55 13.09
N SER A 191 11.55 -22.51 13.41
CA SER A 191 12.16 -21.28 13.94
C SER A 191 12.13 -20.14 12.91
N HIS A 192 12.47 -20.44 11.65
CA HIS A 192 12.38 -19.47 10.56
C HIS A 192 10.95 -18.92 10.39
N ALA A 193 9.94 -19.80 10.37
CA ALA A 193 8.53 -19.43 10.29
C ALA A 193 8.12 -18.51 11.45
N ARG A 194 8.54 -18.84 12.69
CA ARG A 194 8.31 -17.99 13.86
C ARG A 194 8.94 -16.60 13.69
N VAL A 195 10.17 -16.52 13.19
CA VAL A 195 10.85 -15.22 12.97
C VAL A 195 10.09 -14.38 11.94
N ILE A 196 9.58 -14.99 10.86
CA ILE A 196 8.78 -14.27 9.86
C ILE A 196 7.49 -13.72 10.48
N VAL A 197 6.71 -14.55 11.17
CA VAL A 197 5.46 -14.10 11.81
C VAL A 197 5.74 -13.06 12.90
N HIS A 198 6.80 -13.25 13.68
CA HIS A 198 7.25 -12.28 14.67
C HIS A 198 7.62 -10.94 14.03
N SER A 199 8.28 -10.93 12.88
CA SER A 199 8.61 -9.68 12.17
C SER A 199 7.37 -8.88 11.77
N LEU A 200 6.29 -9.54 11.36
CA LEU A 200 5.01 -8.88 11.07
C LEU A 200 4.38 -8.26 12.33
N PHE A 201 4.50 -8.94 13.48
CA PHE A 201 3.97 -8.41 14.74
C PHE A 201 4.80 -7.25 15.28
N GLU A 202 6.12 -7.28 15.11
CA GLU A 202 7.00 -6.14 15.41
C GLU A 202 6.69 -4.95 14.50
N GLU A 203 6.48 -5.17 13.20
CA GLU A 203 6.06 -4.12 12.27
C GLU A 203 4.71 -3.50 12.70
N TYR A 204 3.73 -4.34 13.07
CA TYR A 204 2.45 -3.89 13.65
C TYR A 204 2.65 -3.04 14.91
N LEU A 205 3.37 -3.56 15.90
CA LEU A 205 3.59 -2.90 17.19
C LEU A 205 4.35 -1.59 17.05
N SER A 206 5.34 -1.54 16.15
CA SER A 206 6.15 -0.35 15.90
C SER A 206 5.32 0.88 15.48
N VAL A 207 4.13 0.66 14.91
CA VAL A 207 3.16 1.70 14.58
C VAL A 207 2.22 1.93 15.76
N GLU A 208 1.54 0.89 16.25
CA GLU A 208 0.44 1.05 17.20
C GLU A 208 0.90 1.53 18.59
N GLU A 209 2.12 1.19 19.02
CA GLU A 209 2.67 1.68 20.28
C GLU A 209 2.83 3.21 20.29
N LEU A 210 2.97 3.85 19.13
CA LEU A 210 3.09 5.31 19.02
C LEU A 210 1.77 6.03 19.34
N PHE A 211 0.65 5.35 19.13
CA PHE A 211 -0.71 5.87 19.32
C PHE A 211 -1.36 5.39 20.63
N ASN A 212 -0.71 4.49 21.36
CA ASN A 212 -1.22 3.96 22.62
C ASN A 212 -1.46 5.09 23.64
N ASP A 213 -2.74 5.35 23.97
CA ASP A 213 -3.22 6.45 24.83
C ASP A 213 -2.80 7.87 24.42
N ASN A 214 -2.36 8.05 23.16
CA ASN A 214 -1.92 9.35 22.65
C ASN A 214 -2.92 9.92 21.65
N MET A 215 -3.20 11.22 21.75
CA MET A 215 -3.98 11.90 20.71
C MET A 215 -3.18 11.96 19.40
N LEU A 216 -3.85 11.66 18.28
CA LEU A 216 -3.26 11.65 16.94
C LEU A 216 -2.46 12.93 16.63
N ALA A 217 -2.99 14.09 17.01
CA ALA A 217 -2.34 15.38 16.79
C ALA A 217 -0.97 15.48 17.48
N ASP A 218 -0.86 15.03 18.74
CA ASP A 218 0.38 15.08 19.51
C ASP A 218 1.43 14.11 18.94
N VAL A 219 0.99 12.92 18.50
CA VAL A 219 1.88 11.94 17.85
C VAL A 219 2.45 12.53 16.57
N ILE A 220 1.61 13.15 15.72
CA ILE A 220 2.04 13.78 14.47
C ILE A 220 3.00 14.94 14.75
N GLU A 221 2.72 15.78 15.74
CA GLU A 221 3.59 16.90 16.15
C GLU A 221 4.99 16.37 16.54
N ARG A 222 5.06 15.33 17.39
CA ARG A 222 6.33 14.69 17.78
C ARG A 222 7.06 14.07 16.59
N MET A 223 6.34 13.37 15.71
CA MET A 223 6.91 12.77 14.50
C MET A 223 7.48 13.83 13.55
N ARG A 224 6.82 14.99 13.39
CA ARG A 224 7.33 16.10 12.59
C ARG A 224 8.65 16.66 13.14
N GLN A 225 8.82 16.63 14.46
CA GLN A 225 10.07 17.02 15.09
C GLN A 225 11.19 15.97 14.91
N GLN A 226 10.85 14.67 14.92
CA GLN A 226 11.82 13.58 14.73
C GLN A 226 12.21 13.38 13.25
N TYR A 227 11.24 13.35 12.35
CA TYR A 227 11.41 13.03 10.92
C TYR A 227 11.40 14.29 10.04
N LYS A 228 12.19 15.31 10.40
CA LYS A 228 12.21 16.62 9.71
C LYS A 228 12.50 16.55 8.21
N LYS A 229 13.24 15.53 7.76
CA LYS A 229 13.66 15.35 6.36
C LYS A 229 12.78 14.36 5.59
N ASP A 230 11.92 13.62 6.28
CA ASP A 230 11.15 12.53 5.71
C ASP A 230 9.71 12.56 6.22
N LEU A 231 8.95 13.49 5.64
CA LEU A 231 7.52 13.64 5.97
C LEU A 231 6.68 12.49 5.40
N LEU A 232 7.16 11.79 4.36
CA LEU A 232 6.46 10.65 3.78
C LEU A 232 6.36 9.51 4.79
N LYS A 233 7.43 9.25 5.55
CA LYS A 233 7.37 8.28 6.64
C LYS A 233 6.27 8.56 7.66
N ILE A 234 5.99 9.84 7.96
CA ILE A 234 4.90 10.21 8.87
C ILE A 234 3.55 9.83 8.25
N VAL A 235 3.37 10.10 6.96
CA VAL A 235 2.16 9.72 6.22
C VAL A 235 1.97 8.20 6.24
N ASP A 236 3.02 7.42 5.96
CA ASP A 236 2.97 5.96 5.96
C ASP A 236 2.55 5.40 7.33
N ILE A 237 3.10 5.95 8.42
CA ILE A 237 2.74 5.53 9.79
C ILE A 237 1.29 5.89 10.11
N VAL A 238 0.83 7.09 9.74
CA VAL A 238 -0.55 7.54 10.00
C VAL A 238 -1.55 6.72 9.18
N LEU A 239 -1.27 6.46 7.90
CA LEU A 239 -2.10 5.57 7.07
C LEU A 239 -2.16 4.17 7.66
N SER A 240 -1.02 3.60 8.03
CA SER A 240 -0.96 2.29 8.70
C SER A 240 -1.82 2.24 9.97
N HIS A 241 -1.84 3.30 10.78
CA HIS A 241 -2.69 3.36 11.98
C HIS A 241 -4.19 3.48 11.66
N GLN A 242 -4.57 4.18 10.58
CA GLN A 242 -5.97 4.25 10.14
C GLN A 242 -6.53 2.87 9.76
N GLY A 243 -5.68 1.99 9.23
CA GLY A 243 -6.00 0.61 8.86
C GLY A 243 -6.11 -0.40 9.99
N ILE A 244 -6.23 0.03 11.25
CA ILE A 244 -6.17 -0.83 12.44
C ILE A 244 -7.13 -2.02 12.41
N ILE A 245 -8.29 -1.89 11.76
CA ILE A 245 -9.29 -2.97 11.65
C ILE A 245 -8.73 -4.17 10.89
N ASN A 246 -8.14 -3.94 9.71
CA ASN A 246 -7.58 -4.99 8.88
C ASN A 246 -6.30 -5.57 9.51
N LYS A 247 -5.50 -4.72 10.16
CA LYS A 247 -4.31 -5.13 10.92
C LYS A 247 -4.66 -6.05 12.08
N ASN A 248 -5.65 -5.68 12.89
CA ASN A 248 -6.16 -6.51 13.97
C ASN A 248 -6.67 -7.85 13.45
N LYS A 249 -7.41 -7.84 12.35
CA LYS A 249 -7.84 -9.09 11.69
C LYS A 249 -6.64 -9.95 11.31
N LEU A 250 -5.61 -9.39 10.68
CA LEU A 250 -4.41 -10.12 10.26
C LEU A 250 -3.68 -10.75 11.46
N VAL A 251 -3.46 -9.97 12.52
CA VAL A 251 -2.80 -10.43 13.75
C VAL A 251 -3.63 -11.53 14.43
N LEU A 252 -4.92 -11.29 14.67
CA LEU A 252 -5.82 -12.26 15.31
C LEU A 252 -5.89 -13.58 14.55
N ARG A 253 -5.97 -13.54 13.21
CA ARG A 253 -6.03 -14.76 12.39
C ARG A 253 -4.73 -15.57 12.45
N HIS A 254 -3.56 -14.91 12.46
CA HIS A 254 -2.30 -15.62 12.72
C HIS A 254 -2.28 -16.25 14.12
N LEU A 255 -2.81 -15.56 15.13
CA LEU A 255 -2.84 -16.06 16.51
C LEU A 255 -3.79 -17.23 16.71
N GLU A 256 -4.97 -17.21 16.09
CA GLU A 256 -5.93 -18.31 16.12
C GLU A 256 -5.34 -19.59 15.53
N GLN A 257 -4.61 -19.46 14.44
CA GLN A 257 -3.99 -20.61 13.78
C GLN A 257 -2.81 -21.15 14.62
N ASN A 258 -1.98 -20.27 15.19
CA ASN A 258 -0.89 -20.66 16.10
C ASN A 258 -1.39 -21.23 17.45
N LYS A 259 -2.57 -20.82 17.93
CA LYS A 259 -3.23 -21.42 19.12
C LYS A 259 -3.63 -22.88 18.89
N ARG A 260 -3.97 -23.23 17.66
CA ARG A 260 -4.38 -24.59 17.28
C ARG A 260 -3.21 -25.58 17.26
N GLU A 261 -1.97 -25.07 17.25
CA GLU A 261 -0.71 -25.84 17.17
C GLU A 261 0.16 -25.78 18.44
N GLY A 262 -0.30 -25.12 19.51
CA GLY A 262 0.29 -25.29 20.86
C GLY A 262 1.46 -24.36 21.23
N LEU A 263 1.52 -23.13 20.70
CA LEU A 263 2.59 -22.14 21.02
C LEU A 263 2.08 -20.87 21.74
N VAL A 264 1.16 -21.05 22.69
CA VAL A 264 0.35 -19.97 23.30
C VAL A 264 1.05 -19.21 24.44
N SER A 265 2.17 -19.68 24.98
CA SER A 265 2.71 -19.13 26.25
C SER A 265 3.43 -17.78 26.12
N MET A 266 4.01 -17.44 24.96
CA MET A 266 4.74 -16.18 24.79
C MET A 266 3.84 -15.00 24.44
N ILE A 267 2.76 -15.22 23.69
CA ILE A 267 1.92 -14.13 23.16
C ILE A 267 0.85 -13.66 24.17
N SER A 268 0.48 -14.53 25.11
CA SER A 268 -0.39 -14.15 26.24
C SER A 268 0.17 -12.94 27.01
N LYS A 269 1.50 -12.78 27.08
CA LYS A 269 2.14 -11.63 27.76
C LYS A 269 2.13 -10.32 26.95
N ALA A 270 2.04 -10.39 25.61
CA ALA A 270 2.02 -9.21 24.75
C ALA A 270 0.59 -8.64 24.58
N LEU A 271 -0.43 -9.50 24.61
CA LEU A 271 -1.83 -9.12 24.40
C LEU A 271 -2.66 -8.93 25.69
N THR A 272 -2.06 -9.10 26.88
CA THR A 272 -2.76 -8.90 28.17
C THR A 272 -2.80 -7.46 28.66
N LYS A 273 -2.28 -6.48 27.90
CA LYS A 273 -2.68 -5.08 28.11
C LYS A 273 -3.99 -4.86 27.35
N PRO A 274 -5.09 -4.54 28.05
CA PRO A 274 -6.39 -4.43 27.42
C PRO A 274 -6.40 -3.22 26.49
N PHE A 275 -6.47 -3.49 25.19
CA PHE A 275 -6.88 -2.53 24.17
C PHE A 275 -8.41 -2.60 24.06
N LEU A 276 -9.10 -2.04 25.06
CA LEU A 276 -10.53 -1.70 25.08
C LEU A 276 -10.73 -0.48 25.97
#